data_AF-A6Q2A6-F1
#
_entry.id   AF-A6Q2A6-F1
#
_cell.length_a   1.000
_cell.length_b   1.000
_cell.length_c   1.000
_cell.angle_alpha   90.00
_cell.angle_beta   90.00
_cell.angle_gamma   90.00
#
_symmetry.space_group_name_H-M   'P 1'
#
loop_
_entity.id
_entity.type
_entity.pdbx_description
1 polymer ?
#
loop_
_entity_poly.entity_id
_entity_poly.type
_entity_poly.pdbx_seq_one_letter_code
_entity_poly.pdbx_strand_id
1 'polypeptide(L)'
;MLLFFVLSVHAMYAKGIDIASILLLSCPDAKKVEKKTLLLDKQQFLAVQKLAKKRIKSKVVRYYQAMNGQKRLCTAIVLSQKVRTKKAAILYIIDEHGTLKQIEILAFAEPPEYKPKKSWIKLVEGKSLQEPLRVGRDVPKITGATMSARSVVDGARIALAIYEIAIKGK
;
A
#
# COMPACT_ATOMS: atom_id res chain seq x y z
N MET A 1 11.47 -25.55 -46.46
CA MET A 1 10.74 -25.53 -45.16
C MET A 1 11.42 -24.49 -44.28
N LEU A 2 10.87 -23.27 -44.25
CA LEU A 2 11.48 -22.08 -43.63
C LEU A 2 11.38 -22.17 -42.10
N LEU A 3 12.52 -22.15 -41.42
CA LEU A 3 12.61 -22.15 -39.96
C LEU A 3 12.39 -20.72 -39.45
N PHE A 4 11.19 -20.39 -38.96
CA PHE A 4 10.92 -19.13 -38.26
C PHE A 4 11.50 -19.20 -36.84
N PHE A 5 12.70 -18.67 -36.66
CA PHE A 5 13.27 -18.41 -35.35
C PHE A 5 12.59 -17.15 -34.79
N VAL A 6 11.50 -17.34 -34.03
CA VAL A 6 10.84 -16.24 -33.32
C VAL A 6 11.75 -15.81 -32.18
N LEU A 7 12.53 -14.76 -32.43
CA LEU A 7 13.33 -14.07 -31.42
C LEU A 7 12.36 -13.43 -30.43
N SER A 8 12.08 -14.13 -29.33
CA SER A 8 11.24 -13.64 -28.25
C SER A 8 11.90 -12.43 -27.58
N VAL A 9 11.43 -11.23 -27.93
CA VAL A 9 11.77 -9.98 -27.25
C VAL A 9 11.01 -9.92 -25.92
N HIS A 10 11.56 -10.53 -24.87
CA HIS A 10 11.08 -10.37 -23.48
C HIS A 10 12.13 -9.69 -22.59
N ALA A 11 12.90 -8.76 -23.15
CA ALA A 11 13.88 -7.97 -22.39
C ALA A 11 13.35 -6.56 -22.10
N MET A 12 12.21 -6.43 -21.41
CA MET A 12 11.76 -5.14 -20.88
C MET A 12 10.90 -5.30 -19.60
N TYR A 13 11.42 -5.94 -18.55
CA TYR A 13 10.83 -5.83 -17.19
C TYR A 13 11.90 -6.04 -16.12
N ALA A 14 12.88 -5.13 -16.03
CA ALA A 14 13.87 -5.17 -14.94
C ALA A 14 14.27 -3.78 -14.41
N LYS A 15 13.42 -2.75 -14.58
CA LYS A 15 13.52 -1.56 -13.73
C LYS A 15 12.65 -1.83 -12.49
N GLY A 16 13.29 -2.32 -11.43
CA GLY A 16 12.62 -2.56 -10.15
C GLY A 16 11.85 -1.33 -9.67
N ILE A 17 10.76 -1.54 -8.94
CA ILE A 17 9.90 -0.43 -8.50
C ILE A 17 10.64 0.40 -7.45
N ASP A 18 10.90 1.66 -7.78
CA ASP A 18 11.58 2.61 -6.90
C ASP A 18 10.57 3.31 -5.96
N ILE A 19 10.48 2.79 -4.75
CA ILE A 19 9.61 3.34 -3.69
C ILE A 19 10.02 4.76 -3.31
N ALA A 20 11.31 5.11 -3.37
CA ALA A 20 11.77 6.45 -3.00
C ALA A 20 11.26 7.48 -4.01
N SER A 21 11.40 7.19 -5.31
CA SER A 21 10.85 8.04 -6.37
C SER A 21 9.33 8.18 -6.26
N ILE A 22 8.59 7.09 -6.01
CA ILE A 22 7.12 7.16 -5.82
C ILE A 22 6.79 8.09 -4.65
N LEU A 23 7.48 7.95 -3.53
CA LEU A 23 7.20 8.74 -2.33
C LEU A 23 7.55 10.23 -2.51
N LEU A 24 8.63 10.54 -3.22
CA LEU A 24 9.00 11.92 -3.57
C LEU A 24 7.98 12.55 -4.53
N LEU A 25 7.45 11.80 -5.50
CA LEU A 25 6.37 12.28 -6.37
C LEU A 25 5.07 12.57 -5.61
N SER A 26 4.73 11.74 -4.61
CA SER A 26 3.55 11.96 -3.77
C SER A 26 3.74 13.11 -2.78
N CYS A 27 4.98 13.48 -2.45
CA CYS A 27 5.33 14.44 -1.40
C CYS A 27 6.50 15.33 -1.86
N PRO A 28 6.25 16.25 -2.80
CA PRO A 28 7.31 16.95 -3.57
C PRO A 28 8.22 17.84 -2.73
N ASP A 29 7.76 18.31 -1.57
CA ASP A 29 8.58 19.12 -0.66
C ASP A 29 9.61 18.28 0.13
N ALA A 30 9.52 16.95 0.08
CA ALA A 30 10.49 16.08 0.71
C ALA A 30 11.83 16.15 -0.02
N LYS A 31 12.93 16.20 0.75
CA LYS A 31 14.31 16.26 0.24
C LYS A 31 15.04 14.93 0.40
N LYS A 32 14.56 14.06 1.29
CA LYS A 32 15.18 12.76 1.58
C LYS A 32 14.10 11.71 1.82
N VAL A 33 14.39 10.47 1.44
CA VAL A 33 13.61 9.30 1.82
C VAL A 33 14.44 8.41 2.74
N GLU A 34 13.89 8.04 3.89
CA GLU A 34 14.51 7.12 4.83
C GLU A 34 13.76 5.80 4.88
N LYS A 35 14.48 4.69 4.66
CA LYS A 35 13.94 3.34 4.83
C LYS A 35 14.07 2.92 6.30
N LYS A 36 12.97 2.45 6.89
CA LYS A 36 12.90 2.04 8.29
C LYS A 36 12.23 0.67 8.42
N THR A 37 12.51 0.01 9.54
CA THR A 37 11.81 -1.21 9.95
C THR A 37 11.38 -1.05 11.40
N LEU A 38 10.14 -1.39 11.69
CA LEU A 38 9.55 -1.39 13.02
C LEU A 38 9.16 -2.82 13.38
N LEU A 39 9.45 -3.22 14.62
CA LEU A 39 8.86 -4.40 15.24
C LEU A 39 7.77 -3.95 16.20
N LEU A 40 6.52 -4.31 15.93
CA LEU A 40 5.40 -4.03 16.81
C LEU A 40 5.52 -4.88 18.08
N ASP A 41 5.46 -4.23 19.24
CA ASP A 41 5.33 -4.94 20.51
C ASP A 41 3.93 -5.60 20.62
N LYS A 42 3.70 -6.36 21.70
CA LYS A 42 2.43 -7.07 21.91
C LYS A 42 1.23 -6.10 22.01
N GLN A 43 1.39 -4.97 22.68
CA GLN A 43 0.32 -3.99 22.89
C GLN A 43 0.00 -3.28 21.57
N GLN A 44 1.02 -2.79 20.86
CA GLN A 44 0.88 -2.18 19.54
C GLN A 44 0.25 -3.15 18.54
N PHE A 45 0.70 -4.40 18.50
CA PHE A 45 0.13 -5.42 17.60
C PHE A 45 -1.37 -5.63 17.84
N LEU A 46 -1.81 -5.74 19.09
CA LEU A 46 -3.23 -5.87 19.42
C LEU A 46 -4.02 -4.58 19.14
N ALA A 47 -3.45 -3.41 19.45
CA ALA A 47 -4.08 -2.12 19.19
C ALA A 47 -4.29 -1.87 17.69
N VAL A 48 -3.29 -2.17 16.86
CA VAL A 48 -3.40 -2.09 15.39
C VAL A 48 -4.55 -2.96 14.88
N GLN A 49 -4.66 -4.21 15.35
CA GLN A 49 -5.75 -5.10 14.91
C GLN A 49 -7.13 -4.57 15.32
N LYS A 50 -7.24 -4.07 16.55
CA LYS A 50 -8.49 -3.49 17.09
C LYS A 50 -8.90 -2.27 16.27
N LEU A 51 -7.98 -1.34 16.04
CA LEU A 51 -8.23 -0.09 15.30
C LEU A 51 -8.55 -0.35 13.82
N ALA A 52 -7.76 -1.20 13.16
CA ALA A 52 -8.01 -1.59 11.78
C ALA A 52 -9.31 -2.40 11.62
N LYS A 53 -9.77 -3.07 12.68
CA LYS A 53 -10.81 -4.12 12.65
C LYS A 53 -10.43 -5.26 11.69
N LYS A 54 -9.13 -5.59 11.66
CA LYS A 54 -8.52 -6.60 10.78
C LYS A 54 -7.39 -7.31 11.51
N ARG A 55 -7.17 -8.58 11.16
CA ARG A 55 -6.01 -9.32 11.66
C ARG A 55 -4.78 -8.99 10.83
N ILE A 56 -3.63 -8.89 11.48
CA ILE A 56 -2.32 -8.79 10.83
C ILE A 56 -1.49 -10.01 11.20
N LYS A 57 -0.67 -10.50 10.26
CA LYS A 57 0.10 -11.76 10.44
C LYS A 57 1.54 -11.52 10.91
N SER A 58 2.08 -10.33 10.67
CA SER A 58 3.46 -9.98 10.97
C SER A 58 3.50 -8.84 11.98
N LYS A 59 4.43 -8.91 12.93
CA LYS A 59 4.81 -7.77 13.78
C LYS A 59 5.86 -6.87 13.12
N VAL A 60 6.55 -7.36 12.10
CA VAL A 60 7.57 -6.60 11.37
C VAL A 60 6.88 -5.76 10.30
N VAL A 61 7.09 -4.45 10.35
CA VAL A 61 6.59 -3.47 9.40
C VAL A 61 7.76 -2.75 8.74
N ARG A 62 7.82 -2.83 7.41
CA ARG A 62 8.74 -2.04 6.59
C ARG A 62 8.03 -0.77 6.15
N TYR A 63 8.67 0.37 6.38
CA TYR A 63 8.10 1.66 6.02
C TYR A 63 9.19 2.64 5.57
N TYR A 64 8.76 3.70 4.92
CA TYR A 64 9.61 4.75 4.37
C TYR A 64 9.10 6.10 4.85
N GLN A 65 9.99 7.03 5.13
CA GLN A 65 9.63 8.39 5.56
C GLN A 65 10.18 9.39 4.55
N ALA A 66 9.31 10.25 4.04
CA ALA A 66 9.68 11.41 3.23
C ALA A 66 9.94 12.58 4.17
N MET A 67 11.17 13.06 4.18
CA MET A 67 11.67 14.05 5.14
C MET A 67 12.03 15.35 4.43
N ASN A 68 11.71 16.48 5.07
CA ASN A 68 12.30 17.78 4.77
C ASN A 68 12.95 18.31 6.06
N GLY A 69 14.28 18.22 6.13
CA GLY A 69 15.01 18.38 7.38
C GLY A 69 14.57 17.34 8.42
N GLN A 70 14.18 17.80 9.61
CA GLN A 70 13.63 16.95 10.68
C GLN A 70 12.13 16.68 10.53
N LYS A 71 11.43 17.41 9.65
CA LYS A 71 9.99 17.26 9.46
C LYS A 71 9.69 16.07 8.55
N ARG A 72 8.89 15.13 9.05
CA ARG A 72 8.31 14.06 8.23
C ARG A 72 7.03 14.55 7.56
N LEU A 73 7.03 14.59 6.24
CA LEU A 73 5.88 15.02 5.44
C LEU A 73 4.93 13.86 5.14
N CYS A 74 5.51 12.68 4.87
CA CYS A 74 4.74 11.49 4.50
C CYS A 74 5.40 10.21 4.99
N THR A 75 4.58 9.18 5.20
CA THR A 75 5.01 7.82 5.52
C THR A 75 4.45 6.86 4.48
N ALA A 76 5.30 6.02 3.90
CA ALA A 76 4.88 4.92 3.03
C ALA A 76 5.01 3.58 3.75
N ILE A 77 3.94 2.80 3.85
CA ILE A 77 3.94 1.48 4.48
C ILE A 77 3.71 0.42 3.42
N VAL A 78 4.56 -0.62 3.39
CA VAL A 78 4.41 -1.76 2.47
C VAL A 78 3.72 -2.91 3.19
N LEU A 79 2.58 -3.35 2.67
CA LEU A 79 1.88 -4.53 3.17
C LEU A 79 1.79 -5.62 2.10
N SER A 80 1.93 -6.86 2.55
CA SER A 80 1.61 -8.03 1.74
C SER A 80 0.21 -8.53 2.10
N GLN A 81 -0.73 -8.45 1.16
CA GLN A 81 -2.11 -8.87 1.36
C GLN A 81 -2.41 -10.12 0.54
N LYS A 82 -3.14 -11.07 1.13
CA LYS A 82 -3.73 -12.18 0.35
C LYS A 82 -4.95 -11.63 -0.37
N VAL A 83 -4.99 -11.79 -1.69
CA VAL A 83 -6.06 -11.27 -2.54
C VAL A 83 -7.16 -12.33 -2.67
N ARG A 84 -6.93 -13.39 -3.45
CA ARG A 84 -7.81 -14.58 -3.51
C ARG A 84 -7.06 -15.81 -3.02
N THR A 85 -6.12 -16.28 -3.82
CA THR A 85 -5.24 -17.42 -3.54
C THR A 85 -3.80 -16.96 -3.39
N LYS A 86 -3.41 -15.90 -4.10
CA LYS A 86 -2.06 -15.34 -4.17
C LYS A 86 -1.97 -13.98 -3.45
N LYS A 87 -0.75 -13.45 -3.38
CA LYS A 87 -0.42 -12.22 -2.65
C LYS A 87 -0.30 -11.02 -3.58
N ALA A 88 -0.56 -9.84 -3.02
CA ALA A 88 -0.17 -8.55 -3.59
C ALA A 88 0.73 -7.81 -2.60
N ALA A 89 1.75 -7.11 -3.10
CA ALA A 89 2.53 -6.14 -2.34
C ALA A 89 2.00 -4.74 -2.68
N ILE A 90 1.54 -4.02 -1.66
CA ILE A 90 0.84 -2.75 -1.83
C ILE A 90 1.51 -1.71 -0.92
N LEU A 91 1.83 -0.56 -1.49
CA LEU A 91 2.36 0.61 -0.82
C LEU A 91 1.21 1.56 -0.49
N TYR A 92 1.14 2.00 0.76
CA TYR A 92 0.16 2.97 1.24
C TYR A 92 0.91 4.21 1.72
N ILE A 93 0.66 5.35 1.08
CA ILE A 93 1.30 6.63 1.41
C ILE A 93 0.32 7.46 2.23
N ILE A 94 0.77 7.85 3.41
CA ILE A 94 -0.03 8.53 4.43
C ILE A 94 0.66 9.87 4.72
N ASP A 95 -0.10 10.95 4.79
CA ASP A 95 0.42 12.26 5.17
C ASP A 95 0.70 12.38 6.67
N GLU A 96 1.22 13.52 7.10
CA GLU A 96 1.48 13.82 8.51
C GLU A 96 0.22 13.78 9.40
N HIS A 97 -0.96 13.99 8.83
CA HIS A 97 -2.24 14.03 9.56
C HIS A 97 -2.88 12.66 9.76
N GLY A 98 -2.42 11.61 9.06
CA GLY A 98 -3.03 10.28 9.10
C GLY A 98 -4.08 10.07 8.02
N THR A 99 -3.96 10.78 6.89
CA THR A 99 -4.83 10.62 5.72
C THR A 99 -4.09 9.88 4.62
N LEU A 100 -4.81 8.99 3.93
CA LEU A 100 -4.26 8.22 2.83
C LEU A 100 -4.08 9.10 1.58
N LYS A 101 -2.85 9.50 1.25
CA LYS A 101 -2.56 10.27 0.03
C LYS A 101 -2.65 9.43 -1.23
N GLN A 102 -2.07 8.22 -1.20
CA GLN A 102 -1.93 7.40 -2.40
C GLN A 102 -1.80 5.92 -2.06
N ILE A 103 -2.26 5.06 -2.96
CA ILE A 103 -2.01 3.61 -2.93
C ILE A 103 -1.33 3.20 -4.23
N GLU A 104 -0.23 2.44 -4.13
CA GLU A 104 0.45 1.86 -5.29
C GLU A 104 0.55 0.34 -5.16
N ILE A 105 0.11 -0.40 -6.19
CA ILE A 105 0.22 -1.87 -6.22
C ILE A 105 1.57 -2.24 -6.85
N LEU A 106 2.55 -2.49 -6.00
CA LEU A 106 3.92 -2.82 -6.39
C LEU A 106 4.01 -4.20 -7.06
N ALA A 107 3.31 -5.19 -6.52
CA ALA A 107 3.27 -6.52 -7.11
C ALA A 107 1.88 -7.12 -6.94
N PHE A 108 1.42 -7.85 -7.95
CA PHE A 108 0.10 -8.46 -7.95
C PHE A 108 0.20 -9.83 -8.62
N ALA A 109 0.17 -10.90 -7.83
CA ALA A 109 0.42 -12.25 -8.33
C ALA A 109 -0.84 -12.96 -8.84
N GLU A 110 -2.02 -12.41 -8.61
CA GLU A 110 -3.27 -12.86 -9.24
C GLU A 110 -3.32 -12.47 -10.72
N PRO A 111 -4.20 -13.08 -11.52
CA PRO A 111 -4.38 -12.68 -12.91
C PRO A 111 -4.65 -11.17 -13.06
N PRO A 112 -4.03 -10.49 -14.04
CA PRO A 112 -4.08 -9.03 -14.17
C PRO A 112 -5.48 -8.42 -14.24
N GLU A 113 -6.47 -9.14 -14.76
CA GLU A 113 -7.87 -8.72 -14.83
C GLU A 113 -8.50 -8.51 -13.44
N TYR A 114 -7.94 -9.11 -12.39
CA TYR A 114 -8.35 -8.87 -11.01
C TYR A 114 -7.63 -7.70 -10.35
N LYS A 115 -6.64 -7.08 -11.01
CA LYS A 115 -5.89 -5.95 -10.46
C LYS A 115 -6.77 -4.70 -10.48
N PRO A 116 -6.98 -4.03 -9.33
CA PRO A 116 -7.68 -2.75 -9.31
C PRO A 116 -7.00 -1.72 -10.21
N LYS A 117 -7.79 -1.06 -11.06
CA LYS A 117 -7.30 0.01 -11.95
C LYS A 117 -6.98 1.26 -11.13
N LYS A 118 -6.04 2.09 -11.63
CA LYS A 118 -5.66 3.36 -10.99
C LYS A 118 -6.86 4.28 -10.72
N SER A 119 -7.80 4.38 -11.67
CA SER A 119 -9.02 5.18 -11.51
C SER A 119 -9.88 4.73 -10.32
N TRP A 120 -9.97 3.43 -10.06
CA TRP A 120 -10.69 2.90 -8.90
C TRP A 120 -9.93 3.18 -7.60
N ILE A 121 -8.59 3.04 -7.61
CA ILE A 121 -7.74 3.31 -6.45
C ILE A 121 -7.92 4.75 -5.95
N LYS A 122 -7.99 5.72 -6.87
CA LYS A 122 -8.23 7.13 -6.54
C LYS A 122 -9.50 7.38 -5.73
N LEU A 123 -10.49 6.49 -5.77
CA LEU A 123 -11.72 6.60 -4.95
C LEU A 123 -11.47 6.32 -3.45
N VAL A 124 -10.32 5.73 -3.12
CA VAL A 124 -9.92 5.38 -1.74
C VAL A 124 -8.96 6.43 -1.18
N GLU A 125 -8.33 7.23 -2.04
CA GLU A 125 -7.42 8.32 -1.65
C GLU A 125 -8.20 9.44 -0.93
N GLY A 126 -7.50 10.20 -0.10
CA GLY A 126 -8.07 11.23 0.77
C GLY A 126 -8.78 10.70 2.02
N LYS A 127 -8.86 9.38 2.21
CA LYS A 127 -9.60 8.78 3.33
C LYS A 127 -8.75 8.59 4.58
N SER A 128 -9.38 8.72 5.75
CA SER A 128 -8.76 8.45 7.06
C SER A 128 -9.46 7.31 7.82
N LEU A 129 -8.94 6.95 9.00
CA LEU A 129 -9.60 5.94 9.86
C LEU A 129 -10.91 6.41 10.51
N GLN A 130 -11.16 7.72 10.52
CA GLN A 130 -12.41 8.29 11.05
C GLN A 130 -13.59 8.01 10.10
N GLU A 131 -13.30 7.82 8.81
CA GLU A 131 -14.29 7.57 7.79
C GLU A 131 -14.58 6.07 7.61
N PRO A 132 -15.80 5.72 7.20
CA PRO A 132 -16.12 4.35 6.86
C PRO A 132 -15.42 3.95 5.55
N LEU A 133 -14.68 2.84 5.61
CA LEU A 133 -13.88 2.27 4.51
C LEU A 133 -14.34 0.84 4.24
N ARG A 134 -15.55 0.67 3.70
CA ARG A 134 -16.12 -0.65 3.39
C ARG A 134 -16.48 -0.76 1.91
N VAL A 135 -15.90 -1.76 1.25
CA VAL A 135 -16.23 -2.10 -0.14
C VAL A 135 -17.68 -2.56 -0.24
N GLY A 136 -18.42 -1.97 -1.18
CA GLY A 136 -19.85 -2.17 -1.41
C GLY A 136 -20.77 -1.33 -0.53
N ARG A 137 -20.22 -0.43 0.29
CA ARG A 137 -20.99 0.62 0.98
C ARG A 137 -20.37 2.00 0.72
N ASP A 138 -19.11 2.17 1.12
CA ASP A 138 -18.39 3.45 1.08
C ASP A 138 -17.46 3.55 -0.13
N VAL A 139 -17.03 2.40 -0.66
CA VAL A 139 -16.18 2.28 -1.84
C VAL A 139 -16.85 1.32 -2.83
N PRO A 140 -16.98 1.65 -4.12
CA PRO A 140 -17.59 0.76 -5.11
C PRO A 140 -16.91 -0.61 -5.19
N LYS A 141 -17.70 -1.65 -5.50
CA LYS A 141 -17.14 -2.97 -5.83
C LYS A 141 -16.45 -2.91 -7.21
N ILE A 142 -15.57 -3.88 -7.46
CA ILE A 142 -15.09 -4.19 -8.81
C ILE A 142 -15.77 -5.49 -9.25
N THR A 143 -16.46 -5.48 -10.38
CA THR A 143 -17.09 -6.66 -10.98
C THR A 143 -16.04 -7.75 -11.21
N GLY A 144 -16.29 -8.98 -10.76
CA GLY A 144 -15.33 -10.09 -10.82
C GLY A 144 -14.11 -9.97 -9.89
N ALA A 145 -13.79 -8.78 -9.36
CA ALA A 145 -12.61 -8.51 -8.54
C ALA A 145 -12.94 -7.88 -7.17
N THR A 146 -14.09 -8.24 -6.59
CA THR A 146 -14.52 -7.72 -5.27
C THR A 146 -13.55 -8.10 -4.15
N MET A 147 -12.90 -9.27 -4.22
CA MET A 147 -11.88 -9.67 -3.26
C MET A 147 -10.62 -8.80 -3.36
N SER A 148 -10.23 -8.38 -4.57
CA SER A 148 -9.12 -7.44 -4.78
C SER A 148 -9.43 -6.06 -4.20
N ALA A 149 -10.62 -5.53 -4.49
CA ALA A 149 -11.09 -4.28 -3.89
C ALA A 149 -11.04 -4.35 -2.35
N ARG A 150 -11.57 -5.43 -1.75
CA ARG A 150 -11.54 -5.63 -0.30
C ARG A 150 -10.12 -5.72 0.24
N SER A 151 -9.24 -6.47 -0.42
CA SER A 151 -7.84 -6.62 -0.02
C SER A 151 -7.09 -5.29 0.00
N VAL A 152 -7.32 -4.42 -0.99
CA VAL A 152 -6.70 -3.08 -1.04
C VAL A 152 -7.20 -2.20 0.10
N VAL A 153 -8.53 -2.14 0.31
CA VAL A 153 -9.15 -1.30 1.35
C VAL A 153 -8.82 -1.80 2.75
N ASP A 154 -8.82 -3.12 2.97
CA ASP A 154 -8.43 -3.70 4.25
C ASP A 154 -6.97 -3.41 4.58
N GLY A 155 -6.08 -3.47 3.57
CA GLY A 155 -4.69 -3.05 3.73
C GLY A 155 -4.55 -1.56 4.02
N ALA A 156 -5.37 -0.68 3.42
CA ALA A 156 -5.36 0.75 3.74
C ALA A 156 -5.71 0.99 5.22
N ARG A 157 -6.76 0.30 5.73
CA ARG A 157 -7.13 0.36 7.16
C ARG A 157 -6.00 -0.11 8.07
N ILE A 158 -5.30 -1.18 7.69
CA ILE A 158 -4.15 -1.70 8.44
C ILE A 158 -3.00 -0.69 8.43
N ALA A 159 -2.65 -0.13 7.27
CA ALA A 159 -1.56 0.83 7.14
C ALA A 159 -1.82 2.10 7.97
N LEU A 160 -3.03 2.65 7.88
CA LEU A 160 -3.45 3.80 8.70
C LEU A 160 -3.39 3.47 10.20
N ALA A 161 -3.81 2.27 10.61
CA ALA A 161 -3.75 1.87 12.02
C ALA A 161 -2.31 1.71 12.52
N ILE A 162 -1.41 1.16 11.70
CA ILE A 162 0.02 1.09 12.02
C ILE A 162 0.60 2.50 12.18
N TYR A 163 0.25 3.41 11.26
CA TYR A 163 0.70 4.79 11.32
C TYR A 163 0.28 5.45 12.63
N GLU A 164 -1.01 5.42 12.96
CA GLU A 164 -1.57 6.04 14.17
C GLU A 164 -0.97 5.46 15.45
N ILE A 165 -0.83 4.13 15.54
CA ILE A 165 -0.41 3.48 16.80
C ILE A 165 1.10 3.56 17.02
N ALA A 166 1.92 3.52 15.97
CA ALA A 166 3.34 3.23 16.14
C ALA A 166 4.31 4.16 15.40
N ILE A 167 3.82 5.05 14.53
CA ILE A 167 4.68 5.94 13.72
C ILE A 167 4.37 7.42 13.97
N LYS A 168 3.10 7.83 14.10
CA LYS A 168 2.68 9.24 14.11
C LYS A 168 3.42 10.12 15.12
N GLY A 169 3.64 9.63 16.33
CA GLY A 169 4.33 10.36 17.42
C GLY A 169 5.84 10.15 17.50
N LYS A 170 6.44 9.41 16.56
CA LYS A 170 7.90 9.25 16.42
C LYS A 170 8.41 10.12 15.30
#